data_AF-A0A2K3JPL7-F1
#
_entry.id   AF-A0A2K3JPL7-F1
#
_cell.length_a   1.000
_cell.length_b   1.000
_cell.length_c   1.000
_cell.angle_alpha   90.00
_cell.angle_beta   90.00
_cell.angle_gamma   90.00
#
_symmetry.space_group_name_H-M   'P 1'
#
loop_
_entity.id
_entity.type
_entity.pdbx_description
1 polymer ?
#
loop_
_entity_poly.entity_id
_entity_poly.type
_entity_poly.pdbx_seq_one_letter_code
_entity_poly.pdbx_strand_id
1 'polypeptide(L)'
;MTKDGVASRKWNLFNWYFFIMGFASLSALTIVVYVQDNVGWGWGLGIPTIAMLISIISFMLGSPLYKTVKPEGSPLVRLAQVIVAATKKRNETLPDDPKFLYQNRELDAPIALEGNLLHSNQY
;
A
#
# COMPACT_ATOMS: atom_id res chain seq x y z
N MET A 1 16.65 6.95 24.76
CA MET A 1 16.73 6.35 23.41
C MET A 1 16.88 7.46 22.39
N THR A 2 18.03 7.56 21.72
CA THR A 2 18.41 8.61 20.75
C THR A 2 17.70 8.39 19.41
N LYS A 3 17.18 9.47 18.81
CA LYS A 3 16.40 9.45 17.54
C LYS A 3 17.17 8.82 16.37
N ASP A 4 18.49 8.95 16.38
CA ASP A 4 19.39 8.43 15.32
C ASP A 4 19.41 6.89 15.28
N GLY A 5 19.30 6.24 16.44
CA GLY A 5 19.29 4.77 16.54
C GLY A 5 18.02 4.13 15.98
N VAL A 6 16.88 4.85 16.02
CA VAL A 6 15.59 4.35 15.49
C VAL A 6 15.55 4.47 13.96
N ALA A 7 16.08 5.56 13.40
CA ALA A 7 16.17 5.74 11.96
C ALA A 7 17.10 4.70 11.30
N SER A 8 18.27 4.45 11.88
CA SER A 8 19.22 3.42 11.41
C SER A 8 18.60 2.01 11.40
N ARG A 9 17.81 1.65 12.44
CA ARG A 9 17.14 0.35 12.52
C ARG A 9 16.12 0.12 11.40
N LYS A 10 15.39 1.17 10.98
CA LYS A 10 14.43 1.07 9.87
C LYS A 10 15.14 0.74 8.55
N TRP A 11 16.24 1.45 8.23
CA TRP A 11 17.02 1.21 7.02
C TRP A 11 17.60 -0.20 6.96
N ASN A 12 18.09 -0.72 8.09
CA ASN A 12 18.61 -2.08 8.17
C ASN A 12 17.52 -3.14 7.91
N LEU A 13 16.31 -2.93 8.42
CA LEU A 13 15.17 -3.83 8.17
C LEU A 13 14.76 -3.85 6.69
N PHE A 14 14.69 -2.70 6.03
CA PHE A 14 14.36 -2.61 4.61
C PHE A 14 15.42 -3.31 3.75
N ASN A 15 16.71 -3.07 4.01
CA ASN A 15 17.79 -3.73 3.28
C ASN A 15 17.74 -5.26 3.43
N TRP A 16 17.55 -5.75 4.64
CA TRP A 16 17.46 -7.19 4.91
C TRP A 16 16.22 -7.82 4.26
N TYR A 17 15.09 -7.11 4.30
CA TYR A 17 13.86 -7.55 3.63
C TYR A 17 14.07 -7.75 2.13
N PHE A 18 14.64 -6.75 1.43
CA PHE A 18 14.89 -6.86 -0.01
C PHE A 18 15.94 -7.93 -0.35
N PHE A 19 16.96 -8.09 0.48
CA PHE A 19 17.94 -9.15 0.32
C PHE A 19 17.31 -10.54 0.39
N ILE A 20 16.48 -10.81 1.42
CA ILE A 20 15.75 -12.08 1.55
C ILE A 20 14.78 -12.28 0.39
N MET A 21 14.07 -11.23 -0.03
CA MET A 21 13.15 -11.30 -1.18
C MET A 21 13.86 -11.72 -2.46
N GLY A 22 15.01 -11.09 -2.77
CA GLY A 22 15.82 -11.48 -3.92
C GLY A 22 16.31 -12.93 -3.84
N PHE A 23 16.78 -13.35 -2.67
CA PHE A 23 17.19 -14.74 -2.45
C PHE A 23 16.03 -15.74 -2.60
N ALA A 24 14.84 -15.41 -2.10
CA ALA A 24 13.64 -16.22 -2.24
C ALA A 24 13.19 -16.32 -3.71
N SER A 25 13.27 -15.23 -4.49
CA SER A 25 12.98 -15.28 -5.93
C SER A 25 13.98 -16.16 -6.70
N LEU A 26 15.27 -16.04 -6.39
CA LEU A 26 16.30 -16.89 -7.00
C LEU A 26 16.08 -18.38 -6.67
N SER A 27 15.77 -18.71 -5.42
CA SER A 27 15.50 -20.10 -5.02
C SER A 27 14.21 -20.65 -5.62
N ALA A 28 13.17 -19.82 -5.76
CA ALA A 28 11.94 -20.22 -6.45
C ALA A 28 12.19 -20.57 -7.93
N LEU A 29 12.95 -19.73 -8.65
CA LEU A 29 13.23 -19.95 -10.07
C LEU A 29 14.25 -21.07 -10.35
N THR A 30 15.03 -21.47 -9.35
CA THR A 30 16.06 -22.52 -9.51
C THR A 30 15.63 -23.82 -8.85
N ILE A 31 15.46 -23.82 -7.53
CA ILE A 31 15.20 -25.02 -6.72
C ILE A 31 13.78 -25.54 -6.97
N VAL A 32 12.76 -24.67 -6.92
CA VAL A 32 11.37 -25.13 -7.08
C VAL A 32 11.12 -25.61 -8.50
N VAL A 33 11.61 -24.89 -9.51
CA VAL A 33 11.53 -25.32 -10.92
C VAL A 33 12.28 -26.64 -11.14
N TYR A 34 13.48 -26.78 -10.58
CA TYR A 34 14.22 -28.06 -10.66
C TYR A 34 13.42 -29.23 -10.07
N VAL A 35 12.77 -29.03 -8.91
CA VAL A 35 11.92 -30.04 -8.28
C VAL A 35 10.70 -30.35 -9.13
N GLN A 36 10.07 -29.35 -9.73
CA GLN A 36 8.93 -29.53 -10.64
C GLN A 36 9.32 -30.40 -11.84
N ASP A 37 10.46 -30.14 -12.45
CA ASP A 37 10.91 -30.83 -13.66
C ASP A 37 11.48 -32.23 -13.40
N ASN A 38 12.18 -32.45 -12.28
CA ASN A 38 12.92 -33.69 -12.02
C ASN A 38 12.27 -34.64 -11.01
N VAL A 39 11.49 -34.11 -10.05
CA VAL A 39 10.85 -34.90 -8.99
C VAL A 39 9.35 -35.02 -9.25
N GLY A 40 8.76 -33.97 -9.84
CA GLY A 40 7.38 -33.94 -10.29
C GLY A 40 6.55 -32.85 -9.63
N TRP A 41 5.41 -32.57 -10.26
CA TRP A 41 4.52 -31.46 -9.93
C TRP A 41 3.93 -31.51 -8.52
N GLY A 42 3.70 -32.71 -7.97
CA GLY A 42 3.18 -32.87 -6.61
C GLY A 42 4.10 -32.25 -5.55
N TRP A 43 5.39 -32.56 -5.60
CA TRP A 43 6.39 -31.96 -4.71
C TRP A 43 6.66 -30.49 -5.03
N GLY A 44 6.67 -30.16 -6.32
CA GLY A 44 6.85 -28.78 -6.79
C GLY A 44 5.78 -27.81 -6.28
N LEU A 45 4.53 -28.26 -6.13
CA LEU A 45 3.44 -27.46 -5.54
C LEU A 45 3.29 -27.66 -4.02
N GLY A 46 3.71 -28.82 -3.50
CA GLY A 46 3.69 -29.11 -2.07
C GLY A 46 4.60 -28.18 -1.27
N ILE A 47 5.82 -27.91 -1.76
CA ILE A 47 6.80 -27.05 -1.06
C ILE A 47 6.25 -25.62 -0.84
N PRO A 48 5.77 -24.89 -1.87
CA PRO A 48 5.13 -23.58 -1.68
C PRO A 48 3.92 -23.64 -0.73
N THR A 49 3.11 -24.70 -0.81
CA THR A 49 1.93 -24.86 0.04
C THR A 49 2.30 -24.97 1.53
N ILE A 50 3.32 -25.79 1.84
CA ILE A 50 3.84 -25.93 3.21
C ILE A 50 4.45 -24.61 3.70
N ALA A 51 5.22 -23.93 2.84
CA ALA A 51 5.80 -22.62 3.18
C ALA A 51 4.70 -21.58 3.49
N MET A 52 3.62 -21.56 2.71
CA MET A 52 2.47 -20.69 2.95
C MET A 52 1.75 -21.03 4.26
N LEU A 53 1.58 -22.31 4.59
CA LEU A 53 0.97 -22.74 5.85
C LEU A 53 1.81 -22.25 7.06
N ILE A 54 3.13 -22.41 6.99
CA ILE A 54 4.05 -21.91 8.03
C ILE A 54 3.94 -20.39 8.17
N SER A 55 3.84 -19.67 7.04
CA SER A 55 3.66 -18.20 7.04
C SER A 55 2.37 -17.78 7.76
N ILE A 56 1.25 -18.44 7.49
CA ILE A 56 -0.03 -18.16 8.16
C ILE A 56 0.07 -18.41 9.67
N ILE A 57 0.64 -19.54 10.09
CA ILE A 57 0.81 -19.84 11.52
C ILE A 57 1.69 -18.78 12.20
N SER A 58 2.81 -18.41 11.57
CA SER A 58 3.69 -17.36 12.07
C SER A 58 2.98 -16.01 12.18
N PHE A 59 2.17 -15.65 11.19
CA PHE A 59 1.37 -14.44 11.20
C PHE A 59 0.35 -14.43 12.34
N MET A 60 -0.37 -15.54 12.56
CA MET A 60 -1.32 -15.67 13.66
C MET A 60 -0.66 -15.54 15.03
N LEU A 61 0.50 -16.19 15.24
CA LEU A 61 1.28 -16.06 16.47
C LEU A 61 1.81 -14.65 16.68
N GLY A 62 2.16 -13.96 15.59
CA GLY A 62 2.58 -12.56 15.61
C GLY A 62 1.43 -11.56 15.76
N SER A 63 0.19 -11.93 15.41
CA SER A 63 -1.00 -11.06 15.41
C SER A 63 -1.14 -10.15 16.65
N PRO A 64 -0.96 -10.64 17.90
CA PRO A 64 -1.07 -9.77 19.09
C PRO A 64 0.05 -8.71 19.21
N LEU A 65 1.17 -8.85 18.49
CA LEU A 65 2.26 -7.88 18.49
C LEU A 65 2.03 -6.72 17.50
N TYR A 66 1.05 -6.84 16.59
CA TYR A 66 0.76 -5.81 15.59
C TYR A 66 -0.08 -4.69 16.18
N LYS A 67 0.20 -3.46 15.74
CA LYS A 67 -0.60 -2.29 16.09
C LYS A 67 -1.72 -2.10 15.06
N THR A 68 -2.97 -2.22 15.50
CA THR A 68 -4.14 -1.92 14.66
C THR A 68 -4.25 -0.42 14.43
N VAL A 69 -4.14 0.02 13.18
CA VAL A 69 -4.34 1.42 12.77
C VAL A 69 -5.80 1.57 12.30
N LYS A 70 -6.41 2.72 12.58
CA LYS A 70 -7.75 3.02 12.08
C LYS A 70 -7.74 3.01 10.55
N PRO A 71 -8.73 2.41 9.88
CA PRO A 71 -8.77 2.38 8.43
C PRO A 71 -8.93 3.80 7.89
N GLU A 72 -7.93 4.28 7.18
CA GLU A 72 -8.04 5.47 6.33
C GLU A 72 -8.82 5.04 5.09
N GLY A 73 -10.00 5.62 4.85
CA GLY A 73 -10.92 5.18 3.79
C GLY A 73 -10.25 5.11 2.39
N SER A 74 -10.85 4.35 1.47
CA SER A 74 -10.24 4.06 0.17
C SER A 74 -10.10 5.30 -0.74
N PRO A 75 -8.89 5.60 -1.26
CA PRO A 75 -8.69 6.65 -2.27
C PRO A 75 -9.49 6.41 -3.56
N LEU A 76 -9.72 5.15 -3.93
CA LEU A 76 -10.51 4.80 -5.12
C LEU A 76 -11.98 5.22 -4.99
N VAL A 77 -12.55 5.09 -3.79
CA VAL A 77 -13.92 5.56 -3.52
C VAL A 77 -14.00 7.07 -3.70
N ARG A 78 -12.97 7.81 -3.26
CA ARG A 78 -12.90 9.26 -3.43
C ARG A 78 -12.78 9.64 -4.91
N LEU A 79 -11.93 8.96 -5.67
CA LEU A 79 -11.81 9.17 -7.11
C LEU A 79 -13.15 8.94 -7.81
N ALA A 80 -13.84 7.85 -7.47
CA ALA A 80 -15.17 7.55 -8.02
C ALA A 80 -16.20 8.65 -7.66
N GLN A 81 -16.20 9.15 -6.41
CA GLN A 81 -17.06 10.26 -6.01
C GLN A 81 -16.82 11.52 -6.84
N VAL A 82 -15.55 11.88 -7.08
CA VAL A 82 -15.19 13.04 -7.90
C VAL A 82 -15.67 12.86 -9.34
N ILE A 83 -15.42 11.69 -9.96
CA ILE A 83 -15.86 11.40 -11.34
C ILE A 83 -17.39 11.49 -11.45
N VAL A 84 -18.12 10.87 -10.53
CA VAL A 84 -19.59 10.90 -10.52
C VAL A 84 -20.11 12.31 -10.29
N ALA A 85 -19.56 13.05 -9.33
CA ALA A 85 -19.96 14.42 -9.04
C ALA A 85 -19.70 15.35 -10.23
N ALA A 86 -18.53 15.25 -10.87
CA ALA A 86 -18.17 16.05 -12.05
C ALA A 86 -19.10 15.74 -13.23
N THR A 87 -19.38 14.46 -13.49
CA THR A 87 -20.26 14.05 -14.60
C THR A 87 -21.70 14.50 -14.39
N LYS A 88 -22.20 14.42 -13.14
CA LYS A 88 -23.56 14.83 -12.77
C LYS A 88 -23.73 16.35 -12.79
N LYS A 89 -22.72 17.10 -12.34
CA LYS A 89 -22.76 18.57 -12.23
C LYS A 89 -22.19 19.29 -13.47
N ARG A 90 -21.89 18.58 -14.56
CA ARG A 90 -21.25 19.16 -15.76
C ARG A 90 -22.06 20.27 -16.45
N ASN A 91 -23.38 20.33 -16.23
CA ASN A 91 -24.28 21.31 -16.84
C ASN A 91 -24.72 22.42 -15.85
N GLU A 92 -24.21 22.40 -14.61
CA GLU A 92 -24.53 23.42 -13.60
C GLU A 92 -23.67 24.67 -13.83
N THR A 93 -24.22 25.86 -13.58
CA THR A 93 -23.48 27.12 -13.65
C THR A 93 -22.46 27.22 -12.51
N LEU A 94 -21.27 27.75 -12.80
CA LEU A 94 -20.23 27.98 -11.80
C LEU A 94 -20.78 28.94 -10.71
N PRO A 95 -20.67 28.62 -9.41
CA PRO A 95 -21.04 29.54 -8.34
C PRO A 95 -20.13 30.78 -8.32
N ASP A 96 -20.70 31.96 -8.07
CA ASP A 96 -19.94 33.23 -7.98
C ASP A 96 -19.01 33.30 -6.74
N ASP A 97 -19.34 32.59 -5.65
CA ASP A 97 -18.49 32.52 -4.45
C ASP A 97 -17.75 31.17 -4.38
N PRO A 98 -16.40 31.17 -4.34
CA PRO A 98 -15.58 29.95 -4.26
C PRO A 98 -15.82 29.12 -2.99
N LYS A 99 -16.45 29.67 -1.94
CA LYS A 99 -16.81 28.91 -0.73
C LYS A 99 -17.84 27.80 -0.96
N PHE A 100 -18.57 27.83 -2.07
CA PHE A 100 -19.51 26.78 -2.44
C PHE A 100 -18.86 25.57 -3.12
N LEU A 101 -17.56 25.65 -3.43
CA LEU A 101 -16.80 24.52 -3.97
C LEU A 101 -16.46 23.52 -2.85
N TYR A 102 -16.28 22.26 -3.25
CA TYR A 102 -15.91 21.20 -2.33
C TYR A 102 -14.52 21.48 -1.71
N GLN A 103 -14.45 21.53 -0.38
CA GLN A 103 -13.19 21.66 0.35
C GLN A 103 -13.23 20.84 1.63
N ASN A 104 -12.34 19.85 1.79
CA ASN A 104 -12.32 19.01 2.99
C ASN A 104 -10.89 18.85 3.54
N ARG A 105 -10.52 19.74 4.46
CA ARG A 105 -9.15 19.82 5.00
C ARG A 105 -8.66 18.53 5.67
N GLU A 106 -9.54 17.75 6.28
CA GLU A 106 -9.16 16.49 6.94
C GLU A 106 -8.89 15.38 5.92
N LEU A 107 -9.73 15.26 4.90
CA LEU A 107 -9.57 14.27 3.84
C LEU A 107 -8.41 14.64 2.88
N ASP A 108 -8.18 15.94 2.67
CA ASP A 108 -7.19 16.46 1.73
C ASP A 108 -5.78 16.56 2.36
N ALA A 109 -5.66 16.58 3.68
CA ALA A 109 -4.39 16.64 4.41
C ALA A 109 -3.30 15.64 3.95
N PRO A 110 -3.58 14.34 3.72
CA PRO A 110 -2.57 13.41 3.22
C PRO A 110 -2.14 13.67 1.77
N ILE A 111 -2.95 14.39 0.98
CA ILE A 111 -2.68 14.71 -0.44
C ILE A 111 -1.97 16.07 -0.56
N ALA A 112 -2.32 17.03 0.30
CA ALA A 112 -1.78 18.38 0.34
C ALA A 112 -0.43 18.46 1.10
N LEU A 113 0.51 17.57 0.77
CA LEU A 113 1.80 17.44 1.45
C LEU A 113 2.66 18.72 1.37
N GLU A 114 2.49 19.50 0.29
CA GLU A 114 3.12 20.81 0.05
C GLU A 114 2.19 22.01 0.29
N GLY A 115 0.99 21.77 0.83
CA GLY A 115 -0.05 22.79 1.02
C GLY A 115 -1.08 22.86 -0.11
N ASN A 116 -2.07 23.74 0.05
CA ASN A 116 -3.11 23.93 -0.96
C ASN A 116 -2.62 24.88 -2.05
N LEU A 117 -2.97 24.59 -3.30
CA LEU A 117 -2.83 25.54 -4.40
C LEU A 117 -3.64 26.80 -4.07
N LEU A 118 -2.96 27.96 -4.13
CA LEU A 118 -3.63 29.24 -3.98
C LEU A 118 -4.57 29.46 -5.18
N HIS A 119 -5.74 30.02 -4.92
CA HIS A 119 -6.63 30.44 -6.02
C HIS A 119 -5.91 31.51 -6.85
N SER A 120 -5.72 31.24 -8.13
CA SER A 120 -5.30 32.25 -9.11
C SER A 120 -6.54 32.86 -9.75
N ASN A 121 -6.55 34.18 -9.92
CA ASN A 121 -7.58 34.89 -10.69
C ASN A 121 -7.30 34.87 -12.20
N GLN A 122 -6.30 34.11 -12.64
CA GLN A 122 -6.00 33.96 -14.05
C GLN A 122 -6.95 32.94 -14.66
N TYR A 123 -7.86 33.47 -15.48
CA TYR A 123 -8.51 32.72 -16.57
C TYR A 123 -7.59 32.73 -17.79
#